data_AF-A0AA97C391-F1
#
_entry.id   AF-A0AA97C391-F1
#
_cell.length_a   1.000
_cell.length_b   1.000
_cell.length_c   1.000
_cell.angle_alpha   90.00
_cell.angle_beta   90.00
_cell.angle_gamma   90.00
#
_symmetry.space_group_name_H-M   'P 1'
#
loop_
_entity.id
_entity.type
_entity.pdbx_description
1 polymer ?
#
loop_
_entity_poly.entity_id
_entity_poly.type
_entity_poly.pdbx_seq_one_letter_code
_entity_poly.pdbx_strand_id
1 'polypeptide(L)'
;MINNDLISTFVIKEKKELKEIVQENDGDINECSTELQMRQALINQLKKARLANNLTQIQIAEKMQTQKQNVSRLEKAQFDPKLGTLLKYAEAVGMRITLDFSSKP
;
A
#
# COMPACT_ATOMS: atom_id res chain seq x y z
N MET A 1 -32.59 13.10 -21.15
CA MET A 1 -31.82 11.85 -21.22
C MET A 1 -30.35 12.25 -21.19
N ILE A 2 -29.63 11.91 -20.12
CA ILE A 2 -28.20 12.21 -20.01
C ILE A 2 -27.45 11.07 -20.71
N ASN A 3 -26.69 11.37 -21.76
CA ASN A 3 -26.01 10.39 -22.60
C ASN A 3 -25.00 9.56 -21.78
N ASN A 4 -25.26 8.25 -21.72
CA ASN A 4 -24.46 7.25 -21.01
C ASN A 4 -23.01 7.15 -21.54
N ASP A 5 -22.75 7.66 -22.75
CA ASP A 5 -21.42 7.68 -23.38
C ASP A 5 -20.45 8.69 -22.75
N LEU A 6 -20.95 9.80 -22.19
CA LEU A 6 -20.10 10.79 -21.51
C LEU A 6 -19.61 10.25 -20.16
N ILE A 7 -20.46 9.51 -19.45
CA ILE A 7 -20.10 8.86 -18.17
C ILE A 7 -19.10 7.73 -18.42
N SER A 8 -19.33 6.91 -19.46
CA SER A 8 -18.40 5.85 -19.86
C SER A 8 -17.01 6.40 -20.18
N THR A 9 -16.94 7.48 -20.96
CA THR A 9 -15.66 8.11 -21.33
C THR A 9 -14.91 8.66 -20.10
N PHE A 10 -15.61 9.25 -19.13
CA PHE A 10 -15.01 9.78 -17.91
C PHE A 10 -14.45 8.67 -17.01
N VAL A 11 -15.22 7.59 -16.82
CA VAL A 11 -14.81 6.41 -16.03
C VAL A 11 -13.61 5.70 -16.67
N ILE A 12 -13.55 5.65 -18.00
CA ILE A 12 -12.42 5.07 -18.73
C ILE A 12 -11.16 5.93 -18.59
N LYS A 13 -11.31 7.25 -18.55
CA LYS A 13 -10.18 8.19 -18.41
C LYS A 13 -9.53 8.09 -17.02
N GLU A 14 -10.32 8.07 -15.94
CA GLU A 14 -9.81 7.85 -14.57
C GLU A 14 -9.13 6.47 -14.42
N LYS A 15 -9.71 5.41 -15.00
CA LYS A 15 -9.10 4.06 -15.00
C LYS A 15 -7.81 3.97 -15.79
N LYS A 16 -7.64 4.78 -16.84
CA LYS A 16 -6.41 4.83 -17.64
C LYS A 16 -5.27 5.51 -16.88
N GLU A 17 -5.57 6.60 -16.17
CA GLU A 17 -4.60 7.29 -15.29
C GLU A 17 -4.19 6.40 -14.09
N LEU A 18 -5.11 5.59 -13.56
CA LEU A 18 -4.82 4.60 -12.51
C LEU A 18 -3.89 3.46 -12.98
N LYS A 19 -3.88 3.11 -14.27
CA LYS A 19 -2.99 2.08 -14.84
C LYS A 19 -1.56 2.60 -15.04
N GLU A 20 -1.38 3.88 -15.38
CA GLU A 20 -0.04 4.47 -15.56
C GLU A 20 0.70 4.73 -14.24
N ILE A 21 -0.01 4.86 -13.12
CA ILE A 21 0.60 5.00 -11.78
C ILE A 21 1.11 3.65 -11.22
N VAL A 22 0.69 2.52 -11.81
CA VAL A 22 1.27 1.21 -11.53
C VAL A 22 2.55 1.07 -12.35
N GLN A 23 3.57 1.86 -12.01
CA GLN A 23 4.93 1.48 -12.35
C GLN A 23 5.20 0.17 -11.62
N GLU A 24 5.34 -0.89 -12.41
CA GLU A 24 5.99 -2.15 -12.09
C GLU A 24 7.25 -1.85 -11.27
N ASN A 25 7.10 -1.85 -9.97
CA ASN A 25 8.18 -2.12 -9.06
C ASN A 25 7.83 -3.48 -8.50
N ASP A 26 8.06 -4.52 -9.30
CA ASP A 26 8.47 -5.81 -8.73
C ASP A 26 9.77 -5.55 -7.98
N GLY A 27 9.60 -4.93 -6.81
CA GLY A 27 10.67 -4.60 -5.88
C GLY A 27 11.10 -5.93 -5.34
N ASP A 28 12.06 -6.51 -6.06
CA ASP A 28 12.84 -7.63 -5.64
C ASP A 28 13.29 -7.36 -4.20
N ILE A 29 12.76 -8.14 -3.25
CA ILE A 29 13.09 -8.01 -1.83
C ILE A 29 14.59 -8.31 -1.61
N ASN A 30 15.27 -8.86 -2.63
CA ASN A 30 16.60 -9.43 -2.55
C ASN A 30 17.75 -8.41 -2.44
N GLU A 31 17.54 -7.10 -2.62
CA GLU A 31 18.59 -6.09 -2.39
C GLU A 31 18.08 -4.83 -1.66
N CYS A 32 17.81 -4.95 -0.35
CA CYS A 32 17.76 -3.77 0.52
C CYS A 32 19.04 -3.68 1.35
N SER A 33 19.91 -2.71 1.03
CA SER A 33 21.18 -2.49 1.74
C SER A 33 21.00 -1.71 3.05
N THR A 34 19.88 -0.99 3.20
CA THR A 34 19.60 -0.13 4.36
C THR A 34 18.24 -0.41 5.01
N GLU A 35 18.12 -0.09 6.30
CA GLU A 35 16.85 -0.13 7.05
C GLU A 35 15.73 0.64 6.32
N LEU A 36 16.05 1.84 5.84
CA LEU A 36 15.08 2.70 5.17
C LEU A 36 14.52 2.03 3.91
N GLN A 37 15.37 1.38 3.12
CA GLN A 37 14.94 0.66 1.91
C GLN A 37 14.04 -0.53 2.27
N MET A 38 14.40 -1.33 3.27
CA MET A 38 13.57 -2.46 3.74
C MET A 38 12.19 -1.98 4.21
N ARG A 39 12.17 -0.93 5.02
CA ARG A 39 10.94 -0.31 5.52
C ARG A 39 10.08 0.21 4.37
N GLN A 40 10.67 0.91 3.41
CA GLN A 40 9.96 1.44 2.25
C GLN A 40 9.36 0.31 1.39
N ALA A 41 10.12 -0.76 1.16
CA ALA A 41 9.67 -1.93 0.42
C ALA A 41 8.46 -2.59 1.11
N LEU A 42 8.55 -2.82 2.42
CA LEU A 42 7.47 -3.42 3.20
C LEU A 42 6.20 -2.56 3.19
N ILE A 43 6.31 -1.25 3.43
CA ILE A 43 5.18 -0.32 3.38
C ILE A 43 4.54 -0.30 1.99
N ASN A 44 5.35 -0.33 0.93
CA ASN A 44 4.85 -0.34 -0.44
C ASN A 44 4.07 -1.63 -0.74
N GLN A 45 4.52 -2.78 -0.25
CA GLN A 45 3.76 -4.03 -0.39
C GLN A 45 2.39 -3.96 0.30
N LEU A 46 2.35 -3.44 1.54
CA LEU A 46 1.10 -3.25 2.26
C LEU A 46 0.15 -2.28 1.53
N LYS A 47 0.69 -1.18 1.00
CA LYS A 47 -0.07 -0.21 0.20
C LYS A 47 -0.63 -0.84 -1.07
N LYS A 48 0.17 -1.65 -1.78
CA LYS A 48 -0.28 -2.39 -2.97
C LYS A 48 -1.42 -3.34 -2.62
N ALA A 49 -1.29 -4.09 -1.53
CA ALA A 49 -2.35 -4.98 -1.07
C ALA A 49 -3.64 -4.24 -0.72
N ARG A 50 -3.54 -3.06 -0.07
CA ARG A 50 -4.70 -2.19 0.16
C ARG A 50 -5.40 -1.83 -1.15
N LEU A 51 -4.62 -1.38 -2.15
CA LEU A 51 -5.14 -0.98 -3.46
C LEU A 51 -5.77 -2.17 -4.20
N ALA A 52 -5.14 -3.35 -4.17
CA ALA A 52 -5.65 -4.57 -4.78
C ALA A 52 -7.00 -5.02 -4.17
N ASN A 53 -7.20 -4.77 -2.88
CA ASN A 53 -8.47 -5.02 -2.19
C ASN A 53 -9.50 -3.88 -2.34
N ASN A 54 -9.23 -2.84 -3.15
CA ASN A 54 -10.08 -1.67 -3.31
C ASN A 54 -10.41 -0.94 -1.98
N LEU A 55 -9.51 -1.01 -1.00
CA LEU A 55 -9.70 -0.37 0.30
C LEU A 55 -9.16 1.07 0.29
N THR A 56 -9.92 2.00 0.84
CA THR A 56 -9.48 3.39 1.04
C THR A 56 -8.57 3.49 2.28
N GLN A 57 -7.79 4.57 2.37
CA GLN A 57 -7.01 4.88 3.57
C GLN A 57 -7.89 5.06 4.83
N ILE A 58 -9.13 5.51 4.66
CA ILE A 58 -10.10 5.67 5.77
C ILE A 58 -10.53 4.30 6.29
N GLN A 59 -10.89 3.38 5.39
CA GLN A 59 -11.29 2.01 5.77
C GLN A 59 -10.17 1.23 6.46
N ILE A 60 -8.91 1.41 6.03
CA ILE A 60 -7.76 0.85 6.75
C ILE A 60 -7.60 1.51 8.11
N ALA A 61 -7.77 2.83 8.21
CA ALA A 61 -7.65 3.53 9.48
C ALA A 61 -8.69 3.04 10.50
N GLU A 62 -9.94 2.81 10.06
CA GLU A 62 -11.00 2.22 10.88
C GLU A 62 -10.61 0.83 11.42
N LYS A 63 -10.16 -0.06 10.53
CA LYS A 63 -9.70 -1.41 10.90
C LYS A 63 -8.52 -1.38 11.87
N MET A 64 -7.60 -0.44 11.69
CA MET A 64 -6.42 -0.25 12.54
C MET A 64 -6.70 0.55 13.83
N GLN A 65 -7.93 1.05 14.01
CA GLN A 65 -8.32 1.95 15.10
C GLN A 65 -7.41 3.18 15.19
N THR A 66 -7.20 3.83 14.04
CA THR A 66 -6.37 5.02 13.92
C THR A 66 -7.02 6.06 12.99
N GLN A 67 -6.33 7.17 12.74
CA GLN A 67 -6.81 8.24 11.86
C GLN A 67 -6.25 8.08 10.44
N LYS A 68 -7.02 8.51 9.43
CA LYS A 68 -6.59 8.50 8.01
C LYS A 68 -5.23 9.18 7.79
N GLN A 69 -4.94 10.27 8.52
CA GLN A 69 -3.66 10.96 8.42
C GLN A 69 -2.47 10.07 8.85
N ASN A 70 -2.66 9.17 9.80
CA ASN A 70 -1.61 8.24 10.25
C ASN A 70 -1.35 7.18 9.17
N VAL A 71 -2.40 6.65 8.55
CA VAL A 71 -2.30 5.72 7.40
C VAL A 71 -1.61 6.39 6.21
N SER A 72 -1.98 7.64 5.90
CA SER A 72 -1.34 8.43 4.83
C SER A 72 0.16 8.65 5.10
N ARG A 73 0.53 9.05 6.32
CA ARG A 73 1.95 9.20 6.70
C ARG A 73 2.71 7.89 6.62
N LEU A 74 2.07 6.79 7.03
CA LEU A 74 2.65 5.45 6.99
C LEU A 74 2.90 5.03 5.55
N GLU A 75 1.94 5.18 4.65
CA GLU A 75 2.09 4.86 3.21
C GLU A 75 3.10 5.73 2.46
N LYS A 76 3.47 6.87 3.03
CA LYS A 76 4.53 7.74 2.50
C LYS A 76 5.91 7.44 3.13
N ALA A 77 6.00 6.45 4.02
CA ALA A 77 7.19 6.11 4.79
C ALA A 77 7.83 7.32 5.52
N GLN A 78 7.02 8.30 5.91
CA GLN A 78 7.49 9.57 6.49
C GLN A 78 7.94 9.46 7.95
N PHE A 79 7.82 8.29 8.56
CA PHE A 79 8.27 8.02 9.91
C PHE A 79 8.73 6.57 10.03
N ASP A 80 9.29 6.23 11.18
CA ASP A 80 9.65 4.87 11.57
C ASP A 80 8.46 4.21 12.31
N PRO A 81 7.62 3.40 11.63
CA PRO A 81 6.53 2.70 12.29
C PRO A 81 7.06 1.52 13.09
N LYS A 82 6.57 1.40 14.33
CA LYS A 82 6.77 0.19 15.13
C LYS A 82 6.27 -1.04 14.38
N LEU A 83 6.91 -2.18 14.61
CA LEU A 83 6.49 -3.48 14.05
C LEU A 83 5.00 -3.75 14.27
N GLY A 84 4.48 -3.47 15.47
CA GLY A 84 3.05 -3.63 15.77
C GLY A 84 2.12 -2.81 14.86
N THR A 85 2.56 -1.65 14.37
CA THR A 85 1.78 -0.85 13.41
C THR A 85 1.74 -1.52 12.04
N LEU A 86 2.86 -2.08 11.59
CA LEU A 86 2.95 -2.82 10.33
C LEU A 86 2.09 -4.09 10.38
N LEU A 87 2.12 -4.82 11.50
CA LEU A 87 1.29 -6.01 11.73
C LEU A 87 -0.21 -5.68 11.68
N LYS A 88 -0.64 -4.60 12.36
CA LYS A 88 -2.05 -4.14 12.30
C LYS A 88 -2.47 -3.74 10.89
N TYR A 89 -1.59 -3.12 10.12
CA TYR A 89 -1.89 -2.79 8.74
C TYR A 89 -2.05 -4.06 7.90
N ALA A 90 -1.11 -5.01 8.02
CA ALA A 90 -1.18 -6.29 7.32
C ALA A 90 -2.51 -7.01 7.61
N GLU A 91 -2.90 -7.09 8.88
CA GLU A 91 -4.19 -7.66 9.28
C GLU A 91 -5.38 -6.90 8.68
N ALA A 92 -5.33 -5.56 8.65
CA ALA A 92 -6.38 -4.73 8.07
C ALA A 92 -6.57 -4.96 6.55
N VAL A 93 -5.51 -5.35 5.82
CA VAL A 93 -5.58 -5.73 4.40
C VAL A 93 -5.77 -7.24 4.18
N GLY A 94 -5.91 -8.04 5.24
CA GLY A 94 -6.09 -9.50 5.15
C GLY A 94 -4.80 -10.28 4.87
N MET A 95 -3.64 -9.71 5.18
CA MET A 95 -2.32 -10.33 5.04
C MET A 95 -1.73 -10.76 6.38
N ARG A 96 -0.73 -11.63 6.30
CA ARG A 96 0.15 -12.00 7.42
C ARG A 96 1.59 -11.65 7.04
N ILE A 97 2.34 -11.07 7.99
CA ILE A 97 3.79 -10.89 7.85
C ILE A 97 4.48 -12.14 8.38
N THR A 98 5.38 -12.72 7.58
CA THR A 98 6.29 -13.81 7.97
C THR A 98 7.72 -13.30 7.89
N LEU A 99 8.55 -13.65 8.87
CA LEU A 99 9.97 -13.30 8.89
C LEU A 99 10.77 -14.58 8.75
N ASP A 100 11.75 -14.55 7.85
CA ASP A 100 12.76 -15.59 7.71
C ASP A 100 14.13 -14.98 8.01
N PHE A 101 15.00 -15.74 8.67
CA PHE A 101 16.31 -15.29 9.10
C PHE A 101 17.38 -16.03 8.30
N SER A 102 18.15 -15.28 7.51
CA SER A 102 19.33 -15.79 6.82
C SER A 102 20.60 -15.22 7.44
N SER A 103 21.70 -15.98 7.36
CA SER A 103 23.01 -15.49 7.76
C SER A 103 23.49 -14.43 6.78
N LYS A 104 24.01 -13.31 7.29
CA LYS A 104 24.77 -12.36 6.47
C LYS A 104 26.05 -13.06 5.98
N PRO A 105 26.41 -12.94 4.69
CA PRO A 105 27.65 -13.50 4.17
C PRO A 105 28.89 -12.91 4.84
#